data_AF-A0A453AMI0-F1
#
_entry.id   AF-A0A453AMI0-F1
#
_cell.length_a   1.000
_cell.length_b   1.000
_cell.length_c   1.000
_cell.angle_alpha   90.00
_cell.angle_beta   90.00
_cell.angle_gamma   90.00
#
_symmetry.space_group_name_H-M   'P 1'
#
loop_
_entity.id
_entity.type
_entity.pdbx_description
1 polymer ?
#
loop_
_entity_poly.entity_id
_entity_poly.type
_entity_poly.pdbx_seq_one_letter_code
_entity_poly.pdbx_strand_id
1 'polypeptide(L)'
;MSPVVFYGSPQGVPVKKPMSLLRLLREIHIDLKKQTDLISRDVVWATFPRQDEAIRFSKEHAHTKVFSYQDHLSGQRRFLVSTHDEFWRRYNNMDPQIRHHYEVIQEGSPCHIYFDLEFNAKLNQKRDADEMVDTLVAVTFSALQDKYSIEGQEEWIIELDSSNEVFAPFDHSYTKDCIQG
;
A
#
# COMPACT_ATOMS: atom_id res chain seq x y z
N MET A 1 7.55 6.60 -72.69
CA MET A 1 6.09 6.39 -72.83
C MET A 1 5.43 6.76 -71.52
N SER A 2 4.44 7.64 -71.54
CA SER A 2 3.64 8.05 -70.38
C SER A 2 2.18 8.15 -70.85
N PRO A 3 1.19 7.52 -70.19
CA PRO A 3 -0.22 7.78 -70.47
C PRO A 3 -0.74 8.84 -69.49
N VAL A 4 -1.19 10.01 -69.96
CA VAL A 4 -2.54 10.37 -70.46
C VAL A 4 -3.55 10.61 -69.33
N VAL A 5 -4.13 11.81 -69.38
CA VAL A 5 -4.97 12.54 -68.41
C VAL A 5 -6.47 12.46 -68.79
N PHE A 6 -7.40 12.57 -67.81
CA PHE A 6 -8.70 13.35 -67.82
C PHE A 6 -9.78 12.70 -66.91
N TYR A 7 -10.64 13.35 -66.11
CA TYR A 7 -11.09 14.74 -65.75
C TYR A 7 -11.44 14.71 -64.21
N GLY A 8 -11.57 15.75 -63.37
CA GLY A 8 -11.68 17.21 -63.52
C GLY A 8 -11.93 17.94 -62.17
N SER A 9 -11.78 19.28 -62.22
CA SER A 9 -12.23 20.43 -61.39
C SER A 9 -11.90 20.61 -59.88
N PRO A 10 -11.61 21.86 -59.41
CA PRO A 10 -11.13 22.18 -58.08
C PRO A 10 -12.22 22.84 -57.20
N GLN A 11 -13.05 22.06 -56.52
CA GLN A 11 -13.81 22.57 -55.37
C GLN A 11 -13.97 21.45 -54.34
N GLY A 12 -13.24 21.58 -53.22
CA GLY A 12 -13.37 20.69 -52.07
C GLY A 12 -14.77 20.81 -51.46
N VAL A 13 -15.50 19.70 -51.42
CA VAL A 13 -16.73 19.58 -50.63
C VAL A 13 -16.34 19.56 -49.15
N PRO A 14 -16.97 20.36 -48.26
CA PRO A 14 -16.70 20.26 -46.83
C PRO A 14 -17.15 18.88 -46.36
N VAL A 15 -16.23 18.08 -45.83
CA VAL A 15 -16.56 16.82 -45.16
C VAL A 15 -17.48 17.17 -43.98
N LYS A 16 -18.78 16.84 -44.10
CA LYS A 16 -19.71 16.95 -42.98
C LYS A 16 -19.20 16.06 -41.86
N LYS A 17 -18.60 16.66 -40.82
CA LYS A 17 -18.29 15.95 -39.58
C LYS A 17 -19.62 15.40 -39.04
N PRO A 18 -19.80 14.07 -38.96
CA PRO A 18 -21.09 13.53 -38.54
C PRO A 18 -21.32 13.94 -37.09
N MET A 19 -22.49 14.57 -36.85
CA MET A 19 -23.00 14.92 -35.52
C MET A 19 -22.96 13.72 -34.54
N SER A 20 -22.93 12.49 -35.07
CA SER A 20 -22.81 11.26 -34.29
C SER A 20 -21.46 11.11 -33.58
N LEU A 21 -20.34 11.58 -34.15
CA LEU A 21 -19.03 11.43 -33.50
C LEU A 21 -18.88 12.42 -32.33
N LEU A 22 -19.29 13.67 -32.50
CA LEU A 22 -19.27 14.64 -31.40
C LEU A 22 -20.25 14.25 -30.29
N ARG A 23 -21.42 13.71 -30.66
CA ARG A 23 -22.38 13.18 -29.70
C ARG A 23 -21.81 11.96 -28.96
N LEU A 24 -21.18 11.03 -29.67
CA LEU A 24 -20.52 9.86 -29.09
C LEU A 24 -19.38 10.29 -28.16
N LEU A 25 -18.54 11.24 -28.56
CA LEU A 25 -17.48 11.78 -27.70
C LEU A 25 -18.05 12.48 -26.46
N ARG A 26 -19.19 13.16 -26.58
CA ARG A 26 -19.88 13.77 -25.45
C ARG A 26 -20.49 12.73 -24.52
N GLU A 27 -21.08 11.67 -25.06
CA GLU A 27 -21.62 10.53 -24.30
C GLU A 27 -20.48 9.79 -23.58
N ILE A 28 -19.38 9.48 -24.26
CA ILE A 28 -18.15 8.92 -23.66
C ILE A 28 -17.63 9.84 -22.55
N HIS A 29 -17.59 11.15 -22.78
CA HIS A 29 -17.12 12.10 -21.77
C HIS A 29 -18.05 12.17 -20.55
N ILE A 30 -19.37 12.13 -20.76
CA ILE A 30 -20.36 12.10 -19.68
C ILE A 30 -20.26 10.79 -18.88
N ASP A 31 -20.07 9.66 -19.55
CA ASP A 31 -19.93 8.36 -18.90
C ASP A 31 -18.60 8.25 -18.15
N LEU A 32 -17.48 8.71 -18.72
CA LEU A 32 -16.22 8.84 -17.99
C LEU A 32 -16.38 9.74 -16.77
N LYS A 33 -17.07 10.88 -16.92
CA LYS A 33 -17.31 11.82 -15.83
C LYS A 33 -18.19 11.20 -14.74
N LYS A 34 -19.26 10.48 -15.10
CA LYS A 34 -20.09 9.73 -14.14
C LYS A 34 -19.32 8.61 -13.46
N GLN A 35 -18.45 7.91 -14.17
CA GLN A 35 -17.58 6.88 -13.60
C GLN A 35 -16.56 7.51 -12.64
N THR A 36 -16.07 8.71 -12.95
CA THR A 36 -15.16 9.50 -12.10
C THR A 36 -15.89 10.09 -10.89
N ASP A 37 -17.15 10.53 -11.04
CA ASP A 37 -17.99 11.05 -9.95
C ASP A 37 -18.50 9.91 -9.01
N LEU A 38 -18.52 8.65 -9.49
CA LEU A 38 -18.81 7.46 -8.68
C LEU A 38 -17.59 6.93 -7.91
N ILE A 39 -16.37 7.32 -8.31
CA ILE A 39 -15.15 7.11 -7.54
C ILE A 39 -15.03 8.31 -6.60
N SER A 40 -15.47 8.12 -5.36
CA SER A 40 -15.46 9.10 -4.27
C SER A 40 -14.25 10.05 -4.29
N ARG A 41 -14.49 11.34 -4.04
CA ARG A 41 -13.51 12.44 -4.06
C ARG A 41 -12.36 12.36 -3.04
N ASP A 42 -12.24 11.30 -2.25
CA ASP A 42 -11.19 11.12 -1.24
C ASP A 42 -10.27 9.91 -1.49
N VAL A 43 -10.07 9.53 -2.76
CA VAL A 43 -9.06 8.51 -3.11
C VAL A 43 -7.67 9.15 -3.13
N VAL A 44 -7.03 9.21 -1.96
CA VAL A 44 -5.64 9.70 -1.85
C VAL A 44 -4.69 8.58 -2.29
N TRP A 45 -3.92 8.82 -3.36
CA TRP A 45 -2.82 7.96 -3.81
C TRP A 45 -1.70 8.83 -4.40
N ALA A 46 -0.88 9.43 -3.54
CA ALA A 46 0.14 10.39 -3.94
C ALA A 46 1.55 9.87 -3.62
N THR A 47 2.48 9.97 -4.57
CA THR A 47 3.87 9.50 -4.36
C THR A 47 4.86 10.66 -4.31
N PHE A 48 5.86 10.54 -3.44
CA PHE A 48 6.85 11.55 -3.15
C PHE A 48 8.26 10.92 -3.15
N PRO A 49 9.28 11.65 -3.63
CA PRO A 49 10.67 11.19 -3.54
C PRO A 49 11.22 11.31 -2.11
N ARG A 50 10.65 12.17 -1.27
CA ARG A 50 11.16 12.47 0.08
C ARG A 50 10.11 12.23 1.16
N GLN A 51 10.57 11.73 2.32
CA GLN A 51 9.71 11.41 3.46
C GLN A 51 9.02 12.65 4.03
N ASP A 52 9.76 13.75 4.17
CA ASP A 52 9.25 14.99 4.76
C ASP A 52 8.14 15.61 3.90
N GLU A 53 8.23 15.46 2.57
CA GLU A 53 7.18 15.89 1.64
C GLU A 53 5.90 15.05 1.81
N ALA A 54 6.03 13.73 1.88
CA ALA A 54 4.91 12.82 2.10
C ALA A 54 4.23 13.07 3.46
N ILE A 55 5.01 13.28 4.52
CA ILE A 55 4.48 13.58 5.87
C ILE A 55 3.70 14.90 5.85
N ARG A 56 4.27 15.95 5.25
CA ARG A 56 3.58 17.25 5.16
C ARG A 56 2.27 17.13 4.39
N PHE A 57 2.27 16.41 3.27
CA PHE A 57 1.05 16.15 2.51
C PHE A 57 0.03 15.35 3.32
N SER A 58 0.46 14.30 4.03
CA SER A 58 -0.43 13.48 4.86
C SER A 58 -1.10 14.29 5.98
N LYS A 59 -0.41 15.27 6.59
CA LYS A 59 -1.00 16.16 7.61
C LYS A 59 -2.16 17.01 7.11
N GLU A 60 -2.21 17.28 5.81
CA GLU A 60 -3.29 18.06 5.17
C GLU A 60 -4.49 17.19 4.76
N HIS A 61 -4.38 15.85 4.87
CA HIS A 61 -5.39 14.91 4.41
C HIS A 61 -5.80 13.95 5.54
N ALA A 62 -7.04 14.07 6.00
CA ALA A 62 -7.58 13.25 7.07
C ALA A 62 -7.51 11.75 6.73
N HIS A 63 -7.26 10.93 7.76
CA HIS A 63 -7.23 9.46 7.66
C HIS A 63 -6.18 8.89 6.70
N THR A 64 -5.20 9.68 6.27
CA THR A 64 -4.09 9.20 5.45
C THR A 64 -2.92 8.70 6.29
N LYS A 65 -2.17 7.76 5.71
CA LYS A 65 -0.92 7.20 6.23
C LYS A 65 0.16 7.34 5.18
N VAL A 66 1.41 7.29 5.65
CA VAL A 66 2.60 7.32 4.80
C VAL A 66 3.16 5.92 4.74
N PHE A 67 3.39 5.41 3.54
CA PHE A 67 4.03 4.13 3.27
C PHE A 67 5.35 4.40 2.52
N SER A 68 6.38 3.60 2.76
CA SER A 68 7.61 3.60 1.98
C SER A 68 7.68 2.35 1.11
N TYR A 69 8.23 2.46 -0.08
CA TYR A 69 8.42 1.33 -0.99
C TYR A 69 9.69 1.51 -1.82
N GLN A 70 10.20 0.41 -2.37
CA GLN A 70 11.32 0.45 -3.31
C GLN A 70 10.80 0.60 -4.75
N ASP A 71 11.29 1.61 -5.45
CA ASP A 71 11.03 1.77 -6.87
C ASP A 71 11.85 0.75 -7.66
N HIS A 72 11.18 -0.14 -8.39
CA HIS A 72 11.83 -1.27 -9.06
C HIS A 72 12.69 -0.87 -10.26
N LEU A 73 12.48 0.32 -10.81
CA LEU A 73 13.25 0.82 -11.95
C LEU A 73 14.55 1.49 -11.50
N SER A 74 14.49 2.27 -10.43
CA SER A 74 15.62 3.07 -9.92
C SER A 74 16.31 2.47 -8.70
N GLY A 75 15.70 1.48 -8.03
CA GLY A 75 16.11 0.95 -6.73
C GLY A 75 15.93 1.93 -5.57
N GLN A 76 15.45 3.15 -5.83
CA GLN A 76 15.35 4.22 -4.84
C GLN A 76 14.13 4.04 -3.94
N ARG A 77 14.26 4.43 -2.68
CA ARG A 77 13.12 4.51 -1.76
C ARG A 77 12.20 5.67 -2.17
N ARG A 78 10.91 5.39 -2.25
CA ARG A 78 9.83 6.38 -2.47
C ARG A 78 8.80 6.28 -1.36
N PHE A 79 7.97 7.31 -1.27
CA PHE A 79 6.94 7.42 -0.24
C PHE A 79 5.57 7.56 -0.90
N LEU A 80 4.59 6.82 -0.42
CA LEU A 80 3.20 6.84 -0.86
C LEU A 80 2.34 7.37 0.29
N VAL A 81 1.44 8.29 -0.01
CA VAL A 81 0.37 8.71 0.91
C VAL A 81 -0.93 8.14 0.41
N SER A 82 -1.63 7.41 1.28
CA SER A 82 -2.92 6.78 1.00
C SER A 82 -3.70 6.55 2.29
N THR A 83 -5.01 6.33 2.20
CA THR A 83 -5.77 5.71 3.29
C THR A 83 -5.46 4.21 3.35
N HIS A 84 -5.73 3.55 4.49
CA HIS A 84 -5.57 2.10 4.62
C HIS A 84 -6.45 1.33 3.64
N ASP A 85 -7.73 1.70 3.51
CA ASP A 85 -8.68 1.03 2.62
C ASP A 85 -8.22 1.07 1.16
N GLU A 86 -7.77 2.24 0.72
CA GLU A 86 -7.28 2.42 -0.65
C GLU A 86 -5.92 1.73 -0.85
N PHE A 87 -5.05 1.78 0.16
CA PHE A 87 -3.79 1.05 0.17
C PHE A 87 -4.03 -0.45 -0.02
N TRP A 88 -4.86 -1.04 0.83
CA TRP A 88 -5.17 -2.46 0.82
C TRP A 88 -5.81 -2.90 -0.49
N ARG A 89 -6.79 -2.13 -0.98
CA ARG A 89 -7.47 -2.40 -2.25
C ARG A 89 -6.49 -2.50 -3.42
N ARG A 90 -5.49 -1.61 -3.51
CA ARG A 90 -4.49 -1.67 -4.59
C ARG A 90 -3.40 -2.69 -4.32
N TYR A 91 -2.91 -2.75 -3.10
CA TYR A 91 -1.85 -3.65 -2.69
C TYR A 91 -2.23 -5.12 -2.91
N ASN A 92 -3.48 -5.50 -2.59
CA ASN A 92 -3.95 -6.87 -2.79
C ASN A 92 -4.03 -7.28 -4.27
N ASN A 93 -4.15 -6.31 -5.18
CA ASN A 93 -4.15 -6.52 -6.63
C ASN A 93 -2.77 -6.36 -7.29
N MET A 94 -1.75 -5.98 -6.52
CA MET A 94 -0.39 -5.73 -7.00
C MET A 94 0.35 -7.05 -7.24
N ASP A 95 1.32 -7.10 -8.16
CA ASP A 95 2.18 -8.28 -8.33
C ASP A 95 2.91 -8.57 -6.98
N PRO A 96 2.81 -9.80 -6.44
CA PRO A 96 3.48 -10.19 -5.20
C PRO A 96 4.98 -9.88 -5.16
N GLN A 97 5.67 -9.92 -6.31
CA GLN A 97 7.12 -9.65 -6.40
C GLN A 97 7.50 -8.19 -6.14
N ILE A 98 6.51 -7.27 -6.11
CA ILE A 98 6.73 -5.84 -5.88
C ILE A 98 6.00 -5.32 -4.63
N ARG A 99 5.43 -6.23 -3.83
CA ARG A 99 4.71 -5.95 -2.58
C ARG A 99 5.68 -5.71 -1.42
N HIS A 100 6.58 -4.74 -1.60
CA HIS A 100 7.57 -4.35 -0.59
C HIS A 100 7.25 -2.94 -0.08
N HIS A 101 6.21 -2.84 0.73
CA HIS A 101 5.72 -1.58 1.30
C HIS A 101 5.77 -1.64 2.83
N TYR A 102 6.14 -0.53 3.46
CA TYR A 102 6.27 -0.41 4.92
C TYR A 102 5.57 0.85 5.40
N GLU A 103 4.71 0.78 6.42
CA GLU A 103 4.16 1.98 7.04
C GLU A 103 5.28 2.80 7.70
N VAL A 104 5.27 4.11 7.48
CA VAL A 104 6.18 5.05 8.14
C VAL A 104 5.52 5.49 9.44
N ILE A 105 6.09 5.06 10.56
CA ILE A 105 5.69 5.51 11.90
C ILE A 105 6.14 6.96 12.08
N GLN A 106 5.17 7.86 12.24
CA GLN A 106 5.42 9.30 12.32
C GLN A 106 5.78 9.73 13.74
N GLU A 107 6.83 10.53 13.87
CA GLU A 107 7.24 11.10 15.15
C GLU A 107 6.10 11.91 15.80
N GLY A 108 5.93 11.75 17.11
CA GLY A 108 4.90 12.45 17.88
C GLY A 108 3.47 11.96 17.64
N SER A 109 3.28 10.89 16.86
CA SER A 109 1.97 10.26 16.66
C SER A 109 1.82 9.04 17.58
N PRO A 110 0.62 8.76 18.11
CA PRO A 110 0.35 7.51 18.80
C PRO A 110 0.64 6.32 17.88
N CYS A 111 1.28 5.28 18.42
CA CYS A 111 1.53 4.03 17.73
C CYS A 111 1.36 2.84 18.69
N HIS A 112 1.23 1.65 18.14
CA HIS A 112 1.31 0.42 18.93
C HIS A 112 2.77 0.11 19.27
N ILE A 113 2.97 -0.60 20.38
CA ILE A 113 4.27 -1.21 20.67
C ILE A 113 4.47 -2.35 19.67
N TYR A 114 5.63 -2.39 19.04
CA TYR A 114 6.01 -3.47 18.15
C TYR A 114 7.44 -3.90 18.46
N PHE A 115 7.72 -5.18 18.22
CA PHE A 115 9.06 -5.75 18.35
C PHE A 115 9.43 -6.40 17.02
N ASP A 116 10.62 -6.09 16.54
CA ASP A 116 11.23 -6.78 15.40
C ASP A 116 12.25 -7.77 15.97
N LEU A 117 11.92 -9.06 15.88
CA LEU A 117 12.67 -10.13 16.54
C LEU A 117 13.37 -10.98 15.49
N GLU A 118 14.71 -10.99 15.55
CA GLU A 118 15.52 -11.82 14.68
C GLU A 118 16.67 -12.47 15.46
N PHE A 119 16.94 -13.74 15.17
CA PHE A 119 18.16 -14.39 15.63
C PHE A 119 18.64 -15.45 14.63
N ASN A 120 19.95 -15.63 14.56
CA ASN A 120 20.54 -16.63 13.67
C ASN A 120 20.31 -18.04 14.20
N ALA A 121 19.53 -18.85 13.50
CA ALA A 121 19.17 -20.21 13.92
C ALA A 121 20.40 -21.12 14.05
N LYS A 122 21.35 -21.02 13.11
CA LYS A 122 22.54 -21.88 13.06
C LYS A 122 23.47 -21.65 14.25
N LEU A 123 23.54 -20.42 14.75
CA LEU A 123 24.33 -20.08 15.93
C LEU A 123 23.60 -20.38 17.25
N ASN A 124 22.28 -20.59 17.21
CA ASN A 124 21.41 -20.70 18.37
C ASN A 124 20.57 -22.00 18.36
N GLN A 125 21.17 -23.12 17.95
CA GLN A 125 20.48 -24.41 17.74
C GLN A 125 19.77 -25.00 18.97
N LYS A 126 20.04 -24.46 20.17
CA LYS A 126 19.43 -24.89 21.43
C LYS A 126 18.42 -23.88 21.97
N ARG A 127 18.10 -22.83 21.22
CA ARG A 127 17.13 -21.82 21.60
C ARG A 127 15.80 -22.16 20.95
N ASP A 128 14.77 -22.12 21.78
CA ASP A 128 13.38 -22.21 21.37
C ASP A 128 12.89 -20.78 21.08
N ALA A 129 12.42 -20.54 19.86
CA ALA A 129 11.98 -19.23 19.42
C ALA A 129 10.71 -18.80 20.17
N ASP A 130 9.79 -19.73 20.37
CA ASP A 130 8.48 -19.49 20.98
C ASP A 130 8.65 -19.18 22.46
N GLU A 131 9.48 -19.97 23.16
CA GLU A 131 9.79 -19.70 24.58
C GLU A 131 10.40 -18.29 24.77
N MET A 132 11.21 -17.84 23.80
CA MET A 132 11.80 -16.51 23.83
C MET A 132 10.76 -15.40 23.63
N VAL A 133 9.78 -15.60 22.73
CA VAL A 133 8.67 -14.65 22.50
C VAL A 133 7.75 -14.62 23.72
N ASP A 134 7.36 -15.78 24.25
CA ASP A 134 6.52 -15.90 25.45
C ASP A 134 7.14 -15.16 26.63
N THR A 135 8.46 -15.33 26.82
CA THR A 135 9.21 -14.63 27.86
C THR A 135 9.16 -13.11 27.65
N LEU A 136 9.34 -12.63 26.40
CA LEU A 136 9.28 -11.20 26.08
C LEU A 136 7.88 -10.62 26.32
N VAL A 137 6.83 -11.33 25.91
CA VAL A 137 5.43 -10.93 26.09
C VAL A 137 5.12 -10.83 27.59
N ALA A 138 5.47 -11.85 28.37
CA ALA A 138 5.25 -11.86 29.82
C ALA A 138 5.96 -10.68 30.53
N VAL A 139 7.22 -10.41 30.16
CA VAL A 139 7.97 -9.27 30.71
C VAL A 139 7.34 -7.94 30.28
N THR A 140 6.85 -7.84 29.04
CA THR A 140 6.17 -6.65 28.54
C THR A 140 4.88 -6.38 29.30
N PHE A 141 4.03 -7.39 29.51
CA PHE A 141 2.81 -7.27 30.30
C PHE A 141 3.10 -6.89 31.76
N SER A 142 4.10 -7.50 32.39
CA SER A 142 4.55 -7.09 33.73
C SER A 142 4.95 -5.61 33.74
N ALA A 143 5.73 -5.15 32.76
CA ALA A 143 6.16 -3.76 32.69
C ALA A 143 4.99 -2.78 32.45
N LEU A 144 3.99 -3.18 31.64
CA LEU A 144 2.78 -2.40 31.42
C LEU A 144 1.95 -2.27 32.69
N GLN A 145 1.77 -3.38 33.42
CA GLN A 145 1.06 -3.38 34.69
C GLN A 145 1.78 -2.52 35.74
N ASP A 146 3.09 -2.69 35.90
CA ASP A 146 3.86 -2.00 36.93
C ASP A 146 3.94 -0.49 36.71
N LYS A 147 4.11 -0.05 35.45
CA LYS A 147 4.33 1.38 35.13
C LYS A 147 3.05 2.14 34.84
N TYR A 148 2.05 1.47 34.27
CA TYR A 148 0.86 2.12 33.74
C TYR A 148 -0.44 1.52 34.30
N SER A 149 -0.37 0.47 35.13
CA SER A 149 -1.54 -0.24 35.65
C SER A 149 -2.44 -0.78 34.53
N ILE A 150 -1.82 -1.21 33.44
CA ILE A 150 -2.48 -1.84 32.29
C ILE A 150 -2.30 -3.35 32.42
N GLU A 151 -3.42 -4.06 32.58
CA GLU A 151 -3.45 -5.53 32.59
C GLU A 151 -3.42 -6.04 31.15
N GLY A 152 -2.32 -6.69 30.76
CA GLY A 152 -2.13 -7.23 29.42
C GLY A 152 -3.05 -8.41 29.12
N GLN A 153 -3.51 -8.51 27.87
CA GLN A 153 -4.32 -9.62 27.38
C GLN A 153 -3.67 -10.23 26.15
N GLU A 154 -3.64 -11.56 26.05
CA GLU A 154 -3.04 -12.28 24.92
C GLU A 154 -3.72 -11.91 23.59
N GLU A 155 -5.02 -11.59 23.60
CA GLU A 155 -5.77 -11.20 22.40
C GLU A 155 -5.32 -9.86 21.79
N TRP A 156 -4.49 -9.08 22.50
CA TRP A 156 -3.91 -7.85 21.97
C TRP A 156 -2.66 -8.09 21.14
N ILE A 157 -2.10 -9.30 21.21
CA ILE A 157 -0.87 -9.67 20.52
C ILE A 157 -1.17 -10.11 19.10
N ILE A 158 -0.48 -9.50 18.15
CA ILE A 158 -0.45 -9.93 16.75
C ILE A 158 0.96 -10.41 16.48
N GLU A 159 1.11 -11.70 16.26
CA GLU A 159 2.38 -12.32 15.87
C GLU A 159 2.45 -12.49 14.35
N LEU A 160 3.53 -12.01 13.75
CA LEU A 160 3.78 -12.10 12.31
C LEU A 160 5.11 -12.83 12.10
N ASP A 161 5.06 -13.95 11.37
CA ASP A 161 6.26 -14.74 11.06
C ASP A 161 6.79 -14.44 9.66
N SER A 162 8.08 -14.12 9.57
CA SER A 162 8.82 -13.95 8.31
C SER A 162 10.12 -14.75 8.27
N SER A 163 10.16 -15.83 9.05
CA SER A 163 11.34 -16.67 9.22
C SER A 163 11.75 -17.42 7.95
N ASN A 164 13.00 -17.87 7.90
CA ASN A 164 13.57 -18.55 6.75
C ASN A 164 14.70 -19.52 7.18
N GLU A 165 15.43 -20.11 6.23
CA GLU A 165 16.49 -21.08 6.56
C GLU A 165 17.64 -20.52 7.42
N VAL A 166 17.73 -19.19 7.54
CA VAL A 166 18.75 -18.48 8.33
C VAL A 166 18.20 -18.02 9.68
N PHE A 167 16.93 -17.62 9.74
CA PHE A 167 16.24 -17.09 10.92
C PHE A 167 15.10 -18.03 11.31
N ALA A 168 15.10 -18.58 12.53
CA ALA A 168 14.23 -19.70 12.91
C ALA A 168 12.74 -19.31 12.93
N PRO A 169 11.83 -20.21 12.48
CA PRO A 169 10.38 -19.99 12.54
C PRO A 169 9.85 -19.92 13.97
N PHE A 170 8.80 -19.12 14.16
CA PHE A 170 7.94 -19.12 15.34
C PHE A 170 6.74 -20.06 15.06
N ASP A 171 6.35 -20.94 15.99
CA ASP A 171 5.26 -21.90 15.79
C ASP A 171 3.87 -21.29 16.07
N HIS A 172 2.92 -21.58 15.18
CA HIS A 172 1.60 -20.93 15.07
C HIS A 172 0.56 -21.40 16.11
N SER A 173 0.92 -21.53 17.39
CA SER A 173 -0.02 -22.06 18.38
C SER A 173 -1.08 -21.07 18.88
N TYR A 174 -0.99 -19.78 18.51
CA TYR A 174 -1.95 -18.74 18.94
C TYR A 174 -2.54 -17.85 17.82
N THR A 175 -2.56 -18.30 16.57
CA THR A 175 -3.39 -17.63 15.54
C THR A 175 -4.87 -18.00 15.71
N LYS A 176 -5.61 -17.21 16.50
CA LYS A 176 -7.05 -17.04 16.28
C LYS A 176 -7.23 -15.85 15.34
N ASP A 177 -7.67 -16.16 14.12
CA ASP A 177 -8.34 -15.29 13.14
C ASP A 177 -8.00 -13.79 13.19
N CYS A 178 -7.10 -13.35 12.31
CA CYS A 178 -7.04 -11.95 11.89
C CYS A 178 -6.62 -11.81 10.41
N ILE A 179 -7.40 -12.42 9.50
CA ILE A 179 -7.78 -11.79 8.23
C ILE A 179 -9.26 -12.11 7.98
N GLN A 180 -10.15 -11.42 8.70
CA GLN A 180 -11.51 -11.14 8.25
C GLN A 180 -11.90 -9.76 8.79
N GLY A 181 -11.92 -8.77 7.89
CA GLY A 181 -12.24 -7.37 8.16
C GLY A 181 -11.68 -6.47 7.08
#